data_AF-A0A8T5LH01-F1
#
_entry.id   AF-A0A8T5LH01-F1
#
_cell.length_a   1.000
_cell.length_b   1.000
_cell.length_c   1.000
_cell.angle_alpha   90.00
_cell.angle_beta   90.00
_cell.angle_gamma   90.00
#
_symmetry.space_group_name_H-M   'P 1'
#
loop_
_entity.id
_entity.type
_entity.pdbx_description
1 polymer ?
#
loop_
_entity_poly.entity_id
_entity_poly.type
_entity_poly.pdbx_seq_one_letter_code
_entity_poly.pdbx_strand_id
1 'polypeptide(L)'
;MTINSNERRNSLDGEDIVKIARKSIGKFCIEECKAYCCRKGYLILKENQLDLVMQGRKEELDCILKPLKDDTFSMFMGNHNQSCPSLTTSYTCQIHKKRNRPQACKDFPVFLTSNKIILSPRCLAVKGFIHLMCCHQFVSILD
;
A
#
# COMPACT_ATOMS: atom_id res chain seq x y z
N MET A 1 10.33 17.26 47.82
CA MET A 1 10.72 17.45 46.41
C MET A 1 10.04 16.36 45.60
N THR A 2 8.89 16.68 45.01
CA THR A 2 8.07 15.71 44.27
C THR A 2 8.52 15.76 42.82
N ILE A 3 9.18 14.69 42.35
CA ILE A 3 9.61 14.58 40.96
C ILE A 3 8.37 14.34 40.11
N ASN A 4 8.07 15.32 39.27
CA ASN A 4 6.94 15.36 38.36
C ASN A 4 7.20 14.33 37.24
N SER A 5 6.61 13.14 37.36
CA SER A 5 6.76 12.01 36.43
C SER A 5 5.86 12.21 35.21
N ASN A 6 6.13 13.28 34.45
CA ASN A 6 5.40 13.62 33.22
C ASN A 6 6.32 13.57 31.99
N GLU A 7 7.16 12.53 31.90
CA GLU A 7 7.75 12.11 30.63
C GLU A 7 6.77 11.16 29.94
N ARG A 8 5.78 11.74 29.25
CA ARG A 8 4.99 10.99 28.27
C ARG A 8 5.95 10.46 27.22
N ARG A 9 6.16 9.15 27.18
CA ARG A 9 6.72 8.48 26.01
C ARG A 9 5.84 8.88 24.82
N ASN A 10 6.36 9.71 23.92
CA ASN A 10 5.71 10.04 22.66
C ASN A 10 5.69 8.78 21.80
N SER A 11 4.72 7.88 22.03
CA SER A 11 4.42 6.81 21.11
C SER A 11 3.91 7.44 19.81
N LEU A 12 4.60 7.20 18.71
CA LEU A 12 4.13 7.62 17.38
C LEU A 12 2.75 7.00 17.13
N ASP A 13 1.81 7.82 16.66
CA ASP A 13 0.51 7.34 16.21
C ASP A 13 0.66 6.42 15.00
N GLY A 14 -0.29 5.51 14.79
CA GLY A 14 -0.30 4.58 13.66
C GLY A 14 -0.24 5.31 12.31
N GLU A 15 -0.89 6.48 12.20
CA GLU A 15 -0.83 7.33 11.01
C GLU A 15 0.59 7.84 10.71
N ASP A 16 1.33 8.23 11.75
CA ASP A 16 2.72 8.68 11.60
C ASP A 16 3.62 7.52 11.16
N ILE A 17 3.43 6.34 11.74
CA ILE A 17 4.18 5.13 11.38
C ILE A 17 3.95 4.78 9.90
N VAL A 18 2.70 4.71 9.45
CA VAL A 18 2.43 4.37 8.04
C VAL A 18 2.91 5.45 7.08
N LYS A 19 2.85 6.72 7.47
CA LYS A 19 3.39 7.83 6.66
C LYS A 19 4.89 7.71 6.48
N ILE A 20 5.63 7.41 7.55
CA ILE A 20 7.07 7.19 7.51
C ILE A 20 7.38 5.97 6.63
N ALA A 21 6.69 4.85 6.84
CA ALA A 21 6.88 3.62 6.09
C ALA A 21 6.62 3.80 4.58
N ARG A 22 5.53 4.47 4.20
CA ARG A 22 5.21 4.75 2.79
C ARG A 22 6.27 5.64 2.14
N LYS A 23 6.81 6.62 2.87
CA LYS A 23 7.87 7.49 2.38
C LYS A 23 9.18 6.72 2.20
N SER A 24 9.56 5.85 3.13
CA SER A 24 10.84 5.13 3.08
C SER A 24 10.90 4.11 1.94
N ILE A 25 9.80 3.43 1.63
CA ILE A 25 9.74 2.42 0.57
C ILE A 25 9.52 3.00 -0.84
N GLY A 26 9.14 4.28 -0.95
CA GLY A 26 8.75 4.89 -2.23
C GLY A 26 9.85 4.80 -3.29
N LYS A 27 11.10 5.13 -2.91
CA LYS A 27 12.27 5.05 -3.81
C LYS A 27 12.53 3.61 -4.25
N PHE A 28 12.60 2.68 -3.29
CA PHE A 28 12.78 1.25 -3.57
C PHE A 28 11.69 0.69 -4.48
N CYS A 29 10.43 1.13 -4.32
CA CYS A 29 9.31 0.66 -5.13
C CYS A 29 9.53 0.92 -6.63
N ILE A 30 10.05 2.09 -6.98
CA ILE A 30 10.22 2.51 -8.38
C ILE A 30 11.58 2.08 -8.94
N GLU A 31 12.65 2.22 -8.16
CA GLU A 31 14.00 2.03 -8.65
C GLU A 31 14.42 0.55 -8.63
N GLU A 32 14.12 -0.17 -7.56
CA GLU A 32 14.58 -1.55 -7.31
C GLU A 32 13.48 -2.58 -7.62
N CYS A 33 12.34 -2.44 -6.95
CA CYS A 33 11.20 -3.37 -7.04
C CYS A 33 10.47 -3.31 -8.40
N LYS A 34 10.64 -2.21 -9.14
CA LYS A 34 9.92 -1.92 -10.39
C LYS A 34 8.42 -2.17 -10.26
N ALA A 35 7.83 -1.64 -9.19
CA ALA A 35 6.42 -1.79 -8.84
C ALA A 35 5.90 -3.24 -8.92
N TYR A 36 6.71 -4.23 -8.48
CA TYR A 36 6.35 -5.66 -8.56
C TYR A 36 4.97 -5.98 -7.96
N CYS A 37 4.63 -5.36 -6.84
CA CYS A 37 3.33 -5.53 -6.19
C CYS A 37 2.17 -4.91 -6.99
N CYS A 38 2.40 -3.96 -7.89
CA CYS A 38 1.41 -3.49 -8.88
C CYS A 38 1.33 -4.38 -10.13
N ARG A 39 2.30 -5.30 -10.32
CA ARG A 39 2.34 -6.30 -11.41
C ARG A 39 1.93 -7.69 -10.98
N LYS A 40 1.88 -7.91 -9.67
CA LYS A 40 1.61 -9.23 -9.10
C LYS A 40 0.66 -9.22 -7.91
N GLY A 41 0.27 -8.08 -7.36
CA GLY A 41 -0.52 -7.99 -6.13
C GLY A 41 -2.03 -8.02 -6.34
N TYR A 42 -2.74 -7.56 -5.33
CA TYR A 42 -4.16 -7.21 -5.40
C TYR A 42 -4.35 -5.81 -4.79
N LEU A 43 -5.42 -5.14 -5.20
CA LEU A 43 -5.82 -3.85 -4.66
C LEU A 43 -7.32 -3.89 -4.34
N ILE A 44 -7.70 -3.43 -3.16
CA ILE A 44 -9.11 -3.29 -2.78
C ILE A 44 -9.53 -1.87 -3.12
N LEU A 45 -10.56 -1.72 -3.96
CA LEU A 45 -11.05 -0.45 -4.47
C LEU A 45 -12.53 -0.31 -4.16
N LYS A 46 -12.98 0.90 -3.84
CA LYS A 46 -14.43 1.24 -3.89
C LYS A 46 -14.86 1.43 -5.33
N GLU A 47 -16.15 1.30 -5.61
CA GLU A 47 -16.69 1.53 -6.96
C GLU A 47 -16.24 2.87 -7.56
N ASN A 48 -16.36 3.97 -6.81
CA ASN A 48 -15.96 5.31 -7.26
C ASN A 48 -14.44 5.49 -7.50
N GLN A 49 -13.62 4.55 -7.03
CA GLN A 49 -12.17 4.54 -7.27
C GLN A 49 -11.79 3.68 -8.46
N LEU A 50 -12.65 2.75 -8.85
CA LEU A 50 -12.39 1.78 -9.90
C LEU A 50 -12.14 2.49 -11.23
N ASP A 51 -12.99 3.42 -11.63
CA ASP A 51 -12.88 4.14 -12.91
C ASP A 51 -11.56 4.92 -13.03
N LEU A 52 -11.05 5.46 -11.92
CA LEU A 52 -9.78 6.18 -11.89
C LEU A 52 -8.58 5.28 -12.15
N VAL A 53 -8.66 4.01 -11.73
CA VAL A 53 -7.60 3.01 -11.91
C VAL A 53 -7.74 2.31 -13.27
N MET A 54 -8.97 2.01 -13.68
CA MET A 54 -9.32 1.32 -14.94
C MET A 54 -9.20 2.22 -16.16
N GLN A 55 -9.28 3.55 -15.97
CA GLN A 55 -9.20 4.53 -17.06
C GLN A 55 -10.27 4.29 -18.13
N GLY A 56 -11.51 4.01 -17.68
CA GLY A 56 -12.64 3.75 -18.58
C GLY A 56 -12.71 2.33 -19.16
N ARG A 57 -11.75 1.44 -18.86
CA ARG A 57 -11.72 0.06 -19.36
C ARG A 57 -12.34 -0.95 -18.38
N LYS A 58 -13.46 -0.58 -17.74
CA LYS A 58 -14.12 -1.45 -16.73
C LYS A 58 -14.60 -2.77 -17.36
N GLU A 59 -15.17 -2.70 -18.56
CA GLU A 59 -15.73 -3.84 -19.29
C GLU A 59 -14.67 -4.84 -19.79
N GLU A 60 -13.43 -4.39 -20.02
CA GLU A 60 -12.34 -5.24 -20.52
C GLU A 60 -11.75 -6.17 -19.44
N LEU A 61 -12.17 -6.00 -18.18
CA LEU A 61 -11.42 -6.47 -17.02
C LEU A 61 -12.26 -7.20 -15.96
N ASP A 62 -13.44 -7.71 -16.35
CA ASP A 62 -14.31 -8.53 -15.48
C ASP A 62 -13.56 -9.74 -14.87
N CYS A 63 -12.56 -10.28 -15.58
CA CYS A 63 -11.74 -11.40 -15.10
C CYS A 63 -10.73 -11.05 -13.99
N ILE A 64 -10.44 -9.76 -13.75
CA ILE A 64 -9.53 -9.32 -12.68
C ILE A 64 -10.26 -8.68 -11.50
N LEU A 65 -11.54 -8.34 -11.66
CA LEU A 65 -12.35 -7.71 -10.62
C LEU A 65 -13.23 -8.76 -9.95
N LYS A 66 -13.01 -8.95 -8.65
CA LYS A 66 -13.88 -9.77 -7.82
C LYS A 66 -14.68 -8.85 -6.88
N PRO A 67 -16.01 -8.80 -6.98
CA PRO A 67 -16.81 -8.06 -6.02
C PRO A 67 -16.62 -8.63 -4.61
N LEU A 68 -16.57 -7.73 -3.63
CA LEU A 68 -16.52 -8.02 -2.20
C LEU A 68 -17.78 -7.42 -1.53
N LYS A 69 -17.80 -7.35 -0.20
CA LYS A 69 -18.85 -6.68 0.56
C LYS A 69 -18.70 -5.14 0.48
N ASP A 70 -19.76 -4.43 0.82
CA ASP A 70 -19.77 -2.97 1.01
C ASP A 70 -19.30 -2.16 -0.20
N ASP A 71 -19.76 -2.55 -1.40
CA ASP A 71 -19.44 -1.88 -2.68
C ASP A 71 -17.93 -1.75 -2.95
N THR A 72 -17.17 -2.75 -2.48
CA THR A 72 -15.74 -2.87 -2.76
C THR A 72 -15.43 -3.99 -3.73
N PHE A 73 -14.32 -3.86 -4.43
CA PHE A 73 -13.82 -4.77 -5.44
C PHE A 73 -12.37 -5.13 -5.12
N SER A 74 -12.05 -6.42 -5.18
CA SER A 74 -10.68 -6.89 -5.21
C SER A 74 -10.22 -6.96 -6.67
N MET A 75 -9.26 -6.13 -7.03
CA MET A 75 -8.60 -6.14 -8.32
C MET A 75 -7.30 -6.94 -8.25
N PHE A 76 -7.28 -8.13 -8.85
CA PHE A 76 -6.07 -8.95 -8.93
C PHE A 76 -5.18 -8.49 -10.09
N MET A 77 -3.95 -8.10 -9.77
CA MET A 77 -2.96 -7.65 -10.74
C MET A 77 -1.93 -8.75 -11.03
N GLY A 78 -2.25 -10.01 -10.75
CA GLY A 78 -1.29 -11.13 -10.72
C GLY A 78 -1.02 -11.84 -12.03
N ASN A 79 -1.89 -11.67 -13.01
CA ASN A 79 -1.79 -12.40 -14.26
C ASN A 79 -0.65 -11.86 -15.12
N HIS A 80 0.08 -12.75 -15.81
CA HIS A 80 1.23 -12.37 -16.65
C HIS A 80 0.85 -11.38 -17.76
N ASN A 81 -0.43 -11.34 -18.14
CA ASN A 81 -0.96 -10.44 -19.17
C ASN A 81 -1.73 -9.23 -18.59
N GLN A 82 -1.90 -9.15 -17.26
CA GLN A 82 -2.79 -8.17 -16.61
C GLN A 82 -2.14 -7.62 -15.34
N SER A 83 -1.31 -6.60 -15.53
CA SER A 83 -0.82 -5.74 -14.45
C SER A 83 -1.88 -4.69 -14.07
N CYS A 84 -1.60 -3.89 -13.04
CA CYS A 84 -2.39 -2.67 -12.79
C CYS A 84 -2.56 -1.87 -14.09
N PRO A 85 -3.80 -1.56 -14.53
CA PRO A 85 -4.03 -0.84 -15.79
C PRO A 85 -3.46 0.59 -15.81
N SER A 86 -3.17 1.13 -14.63
CA SER A 86 -2.51 2.42 -14.47
C SER A 86 -0.98 2.36 -14.44
N LEU A 87 -0.38 1.19 -14.70
CA LEU A 87 1.06 1.00 -14.78
C LEU A 87 1.51 1.11 -16.25
N THR A 88 2.52 1.94 -16.51
CA THR A 88 3.13 2.02 -17.85
C THR A 88 4.04 0.81 -18.14
N THR A 89 4.44 0.67 -19.39
CA THR A 89 5.44 -0.33 -19.84
C THR A 89 6.78 -0.20 -19.10
N SER A 90 7.13 1.02 -18.67
CA SER A 90 8.33 1.30 -17.86
C SER A 90 8.12 1.12 -16.35
N TYR A 91 7.01 0.49 -15.93
CA TYR A 91 6.65 0.24 -14.53
C TYR A 91 6.44 1.51 -13.69
N THR A 92 6.06 2.60 -14.35
CA THR A 92 5.71 3.86 -13.67
C THR A 92 4.20 3.95 -13.51
N CYS A 93 3.75 4.37 -12.33
CA CYS A 93 2.33 4.48 -12.03
C CYS A 93 1.77 5.83 -12.48
N GLN A 94 0.84 5.83 -13.43
CA GLN A 94 0.26 7.06 -14.01
C GLN A 94 -0.62 7.83 -13.02
N ILE A 95 -1.26 7.13 -12.08
CA ILE A 95 -2.11 7.76 -11.05
C ILE A 95 -1.30 8.43 -9.94
N HIS A 96 0.01 8.19 -9.84
CA HIS A 96 0.82 8.75 -8.75
C HIS A 96 0.88 10.28 -8.78
N LYS A 97 0.80 10.87 -9.98
CA LYS A 97 0.82 12.34 -10.19
C LYS A 97 -0.58 12.97 -10.20
N LYS A 98 -1.66 12.17 -10.18
CA LYS A 98 -3.04 12.68 -10.25
C LYS A 98 -3.46 13.25 -8.89
N ARG A 99 -4.06 14.45 -8.89
CA ARG A 99 -4.58 15.09 -7.66
C ARG A 99 -5.68 14.24 -7.00
N ASN A 100 -6.50 13.58 -7.81
CA ASN A 100 -7.56 12.66 -7.38
C ASN A 100 -7.06 11.21 -7.26
N ARG A 101 -5.81 10.97 -6.87
CA ARG A 101 -5.28 9.63 -6.65
C ARG A 101 -6.17 8.83 -5.66
N PRO A 102 -6.65 7.64 -6.03
CA PRO A 102 -7.46 6.80 -5.15
C PRO A 102 -6.80 6.53 -3.81
N GLN A 103 -7.60 6.44 -2.75
CA GLN A 103 -7.09 6.24 -1.39
C GLN A 103 -6.37 4.89 -1.27
N ALA A 104 -6.92 3.82 -1.86
CA ALA A 104 -6.25 2.53 -1.93
C ALA A 104 -4.83 2.62 -2.51
N CYS A 105 -4.60 3.48 -3.51
CA CYS A 105 -3.29 3.68 -4.12
C CYS A 105 -2.36 4.60 -3.30
N LYS A 106 -2.92 5.50 -2.48
CA LYS A 106 -2.16 6.29 -1.50
C LYS A 106 -1.65 5.40 -0.36
N ASP A 107 -2.48 4.46 0.05
CA ASP A 107 -2.18 3.58 1.17
C ASP A 107 -1.28 2.42 0.77
N PHE A 108 -1.34 1.97 -0.48
CA PHE A 108 -0.52 0.88 -0.96
C PHE A 108 0.99 1.17 -0.86
N PRO A 109 1.85 0.21 -0.44
CA PRO A 109 1.55 -1.16 0.02
C PRO A 109 1.34 -1.31 1.55
N VAL A 110 1.22 -0.21 2.31
CA VAL A 110 1.13 -0.19 3.79
C VAL A 110 -0.20 0.42 4.21
N PHE A 111 -1.17 -0.40 4.57
CA PHE A 111 -2.51 0.03 4.96
C PHE A 111 -2.62 0.20 6.47
N LEU A 112 -3.50 1.10 6.91
CA LEU A 112 -3.91 1.24 8.30
C LEU A 112 -5.41 0.94 8.39
N THR A 113 -5.77 -0.09 9.13
CA THR A 113 -7.17 -0.52 9.30
C THR A 113 -7.43 -0.86 10.76
N SER A 114 -8.36 -0.17 11.41
CA SER A 114 -8.76 -0.43 12.80
C SER A 114 -7.56 -0.60 13.74
N ASN A 115 -6.63 0.36 13.70
CA ASN A 115 -5.36 0.39 14.44
C ASN A 115 -4.36 -0.73 14.10
N LYS A 116 -4.57 -1.48 13.01
CA LYS A 116 -3.62 -2.49 12.53
C LYS A 116 -2.94 -2.02 11.26
N ILE A 117 -1.62 -2.17 11.23
CA ILE A 117 -0.83 -1.96 10.02
C ILE A 117 -0.85 -3.26 9.22
N ILE A 118 -1.37 -3.18 8.00
CA ILE A 118 -1.45 -4.32 7.08
C ILE A 118 -0.50 -4.06 5.93
N LEU A 119 0.31 -5.05 5.58
CA LEU A 119 1.28 -4.96 4.49
C LEU A 119 0.81 -5.77 3.30
N SER A 120 1.01 -5.25 2.09
CA SER A 120 0.75 -6.03 0.87
C SER A 120 1.67 -7.27 0.84
N PRO A 121 1.11 -8.50 0.80
CA PRO A 121 1.88 -9.73 1.00
C PRO A 121 2.88 -10.03 -0.12
N ARG A 122 2.77 -9.32 -1.26
CA ARG A 122 3.69 -9.44 -2.41
C ARG A 122 4.65 -8.26 -2.54
N CYS A 123 4.68 -7.35 -1.57
CA CYS A 123 5.64 -6.25 -1.59
C CYS A 123 7.04 -6.74 -1.25
N LEU A 124 7.97 -6.65 -2.21
CA LEU A 124 9.37 -7.03 -1.99
C LEU A 124 10.06 -6.11 -0.97
N ALA A 125 9.67 -4.84 -0.90
CA ALA A 125 10.17 -3.94 0.13
C ALA A 125 9.85 -4.50 1.51
N VAL A 126 8.62 -5.01 1.70
CA VAL A 126 8.17 -5.62 2.97
C VAL A 126 8.87 -6.96 3.21
N LYS A 127 8.95 -7.83 2.20
CA LYS A 127 9.62 -9.14 2.34
C LYS A 127 11.11 -8.99 2.66
N GLY A 128 11.78 -7.99 2.08
CA GLY A 128 13.16 -7.63 2.39
C GLY A 128 13.31 -6.86 3.70
N PHE A 129 12.38 -5.96 4.03
CA PHE A 129 12.37 -5.19 5.29
C PHE A 129 12.17 -6.07 6.52
N ILE A 130 11.36 -7.12 6.44
CA ILE A 130 11.21 -8.10 7.53
C ILE A 130 12.56 -8.76 7.85
N HIS A 131 13.48 -8.85 6.88
CA HIS A 131 14.80 -9.41 7.10
C HIS A 131 15.80 -8.40 7.70
N LEU A 132 15.65 -7.09 7.44
CA LEU A 132 16.63 -6.06 7.86
C LEU A 132 16.19 -5.21 9.05
N MET A 133 14.89 -4.95 9.25
CA MET A 133 14.40 -4.11 10.38
C MET A 133 14.06 -4.88 11.65
N CYS A 134 13.91 -6.21 11.60
CA CYS A 134 13.87 -7.03 12.82
C CYS A 134 15.20 -7.02 13.59
N CYS A 135 16.29 -6.58 12.98
CA CYS A 135 17.57 -6.49 13.67
C CYS A 135 17.77 -5.23 14.50
N HIS A 136 17.00 -4.12 14.34
CA HIS A 136 17.34 -2.92 15.13
C HIS A 136 16.28 -1.91 15.59
N GLN A 137 14.98 -1.91 15.24
CA GLN A 137 14.12 -0.83 15.79
C GLN A 137 12.59 -0.94 15.86
N PHE A 138 11.96 -2.12 15.78
CA PHE A 138 10.48 -2.21 15.87
C PHE A 138 9.94 -3.40 16.71
N VAL A 139 10.67 -3.84 17.74
CA VAL A 139 10.22 -4.93 18.64
C VAL A 139 9.59 -4.40 19.95
N SER A 140 9.46 -3.09 20.16
CA SER A 140 9.05 -2.55 21.48
C SER A 140 7.64 -1.98 21.58
N ILE A 141 6.75 -2.18 20.60
CA ILE A 141 5.37 -1.64 20.65
C ILE A 141 4.36 -2.72 20.26
N LEU A 142 4.46 -3.90 20.89
CA LEU A 142 3.36 -4.85 21.04
C LEU A 142 3.72 -5.77 22.24
N ASP A 143 3.74 -5.18 23.44
CA ASP A 143 3.44 -5.83 24.71
C ASP A 143 2.71 -4.82 25.60
#